data_AF-A0A963ICF7-F1
#
_entry.id   AF-A0A963ICF7-F1
#
_cell.length_a   1.000
_cell.length_b   1.000
_cell.length_c   1.000
_cell.angle_alpha   90.00
_cell.angle_beta   90.00
_cell.angle_gamma   90.00
#
_symmetry.space_group_name_H-M   'P 1'
#
loop_
_entity.id
_entity.type
_entity.pdbx_description
1 polymer ?
#
loop_
_entity_poly.entity_id
_entity_poly.type
_entity_poly.pdbx_seq_one_letter_code
_entity_poly.pdbx_strand_id
1 'polypeptide(L)'
;MKAVRVWAVLVMWVAAVPPAGAQASSGDARIVAAREALRSGDGATLDQLAASQSPHVLARYIDYWRLHHVLARAEAPDGGEIEAFVARYPGTVLAERLRAAWLARLARDENWIGFIGAWGGLADPDDGLRCLHWQARLAIGDRAALDEVAAQWQALSTREAACTTVIGQLAAAGRLDSEALWQRFRRQMEARRPRGAETTLGWLPAEAIPEPALLTALLKDPERYLENLTPGFERSRTTRELALAALGQVARSDPRAAYMRFVRISEHFPPDERAFAYVLLGWRGAQDHLPQALPWYRAAGDVPMTDEQYAWQVRAALRSGDWSAVRRAVLGMPAAQRAADVWT
;
A
#
# COMPACT_ATOMS: atom_id res chain seq x y z
N MET A 1 81.18 15.40 -57.70
CA MET A 1 81.66 14.83 -56.42
C MET A 1 80.47 14.17 -55.73
N LYS A 2 80.51 12.86 -55.49
CA LYS A 2 79.39 12.04 -54.97
C LYS A 2 79.32 12.18 -53.44
N ALA A 3 78.14 12.40 -52.89
CA ALA A 3 77.89 12.31 -51.44
C ALA A 3 76.92 11.16 -51.17
N VAL A 4 77.38 10.18 -50.39
CA VAL A 4 76.64 9.03 -49.88
C VAL A 4 75.89 9.46 -48.62
N ARG A 5 74.62 9.06 -48.46
CA ARG A 5 73.92 9.14 -47.17
C ARG A 5 73.27 7.79 -46.83
N VAL A 6 73.69 7.28 -45.67
CA VAL A 6 73.36 5.99 -45.07
C VAL A 6 71.97 6.04 -44.42
N TRP A 7 71.21 4.96 -44.59
CA TRP A 7 69.92 4.69 -43.95
C TRP A 7 70.10 4.27 -42.49
N ALA A 8 69.28 4.81 -41.58
CA ALA A 8 69.10 4.29 -40.23
C ALA A 8 67.65 3.84 -40.07
N VAL A 9 67.45 2.53 -39.93
CA VAL A 9 66.16 1.88 -39.64
C VAL A 9 66.00 1.83 -38.12
N LEU A 10 64.92 2.40 -37.61
CA LEU A 10 64.56 2.43 -36.19
C LEU A 10 63.59 1.28 -35.90
N VAL A 11 64.04 0.28 -35.14
CA VAL A 11 63.22 -0.87 -34.70
C VAL A 11 62.43 -0.46 -33.46
N MET A 12 61.10 -0.40 -33.59
CA MET A 12 60.17 -0.05 -32.53
C MET A 12 59.76 -1.32 -31.77
N TRP A 13 60.20 -1.46 -30.52
CA TRP A 13 59.79 -2.53 -29.61
C TRP A 13 58.34 -2.29 -29.13
N VAL A 14 57.43 -3.18 -29.49
CA VAL A 14 56.08 -3.24 -28.92
C VAL A 14 56.16 -4.01 -27.60
N ALA A 15 56.06 -3.29 -26.48
CA ALA A 15 55.88 -3.91 -25.17
C ALA A 15 54.44 -4.44 -25.07
N ALA A 16 54.28 -5.76 -25.04
CA ALA A 16 53.01 -6.40 -24.73
C ALA A 16 52.65 -6.13 -23.25
N VAL A 17 51.61 -5.35 -23.01
CA VAL A 17 51.01 -5.18 -21.69
C VAL A 17 50.21 -6.46 -21.39
N PRO A 18 50.52 -7.20 -20.31
CA PRO A 18 49.69 -8.35 -19.93
C PRO A 18 48.31 -7.86 -19.47
N PRO A 19 47.24 -8.63 -19.69
CA PRO A 19 45.94 -8.28 -19.13
C PRO A 19 46.06 -8.18 -17.62
N ALA A 20 45.58 -7.07 -17.05
CA ALA A 20 45.48 -6.91 -15.61
C ALA A 20 44.62 -8.05 -15.06
N GLY A 21 45.28 -9.03 -14.43
CA GLY A 21 44.59 -10.08 -13.70
C GLY A 21 43.72 -9.44 -12.63
N ALA A 22 42.46 -9.88 -12.58
CA ALA A 22 41.57 -9.61 -11.46
C ALA A 22 42.30 -9.99 -10.17
N GLN A 23 42.84 -9.00 -9.46
CA GLN A 23 43.35 -9.21 -8.12
C GLN A 23 42.16 -9.74 -7.32
N ALA A 24 42.33 -10.91 -6.69
CA ALA A 24 41.35 -11.45 -5.76
C ALA A 24 41.13 -10.40 -4.67
N SER A 25 40.05 -9.63 -4.82
CA SER A 25 39.71 -8.58 -3.88
C SER A 25 39.44 -9.26 -2.55
N SER A 26 40.19 -8.87 -1.53
CA SER A 26 40.09 -9.40 -0.18
C SER A 26 39.70 -8.28 0.79
N GLY A 27 39.19 -8.65 1.96
CA GLY A 27 38.70 -7.68 2.94
C GLY A 27 37.62 -6.75 2.36
N ASP A 28 37.75 -5.45 2.62
CA ASP A 28 36.79 -4.43 2.20
C ASP A 28 36.65 -4.28 0.68
N ALA A 29 37.75 -4.42 -0.07
CA ALA A 29 37.73 -4.31 -1.53
C ALA A 29 36.78 -5.34 -2.15
N ARG A 30 36.69 -6.54 -1.55
CA ARG A 30 35.76 -7.60 -1.95
C ARG A 30 34.31 -7.19 -1.76
N ILE A 31 34.00 -6.56 -0.63
CA ILE A 31 32.65 -6.09 -0.29
C ILE A 31 32.24 -4.98 -1.27
N VAL A 32 33.14 -4.03 -1.56
CA VAL A 32 32.88 -2.96 -2.52
C VAL A 32 32.65 -3.51 -3.92
N ALA A 33 33.48 -4.45 -4.38
CA ALA A 33 33.33 -5.12 -5.67
C ALA A 33 31.99 -5.87 -5.77
N ALA A 34 31.59 -6.60 -4.74
CA ALA A 34 30.31 -7.31 -4.72
C ALA A 34 29.11 -6.35 -4.74
N ARG A 35 29.19 -5.23 -4.02
CA ARG A 35 28.14 -4.19 -4.06
C ARG A 35 28.02 -3.58 -5.47
N GLU A 36 29.14 -3.34 -6.13
CA GLU A 36 29.15 -2.82 -7.49
C GLU A 36 28.58 -3.83 -8.48
N ALA A 37 28.94 -5.11 -8.35
CA ALA A 37 28.37 -6.19 -9.15
C ALA A 37 26.85 -6.31 -8.97
N LEU A 38 26.33 -6.17 -7.74
CA LEU A 38 24.89 -6.12 -7.51
C LEU A 38 24.24 -4.92 -8.22
N ARG A 39 24.88 -3.75 -8.16
CA ARG A 39 24.38 -2.51 -8.78
C ARG A 39 24.35 -2.60 -10.30
N SER A 40 25.34 -3.26 -10.91
CA SER A 40 25.44 -3.46 -12.36
C SER A 40 24.63 -4.67 -12.86
N GLY A 41 24.10 -5.50 -11.97
CA GLY A 41 23.43 -6.76 -12.33
C GLY A 41 24.40 -7.86 -12.79
N ASP A 42 25.69 -7.74 -12.45
CA ASP A 42 26.71 -8.73 -12.79
C ASP A 42 26.66 -9.92 -11.81
N GLY A 43 25.75 -10.86 -12.13
CA GLY A 43 25.58 -12.09 -11.38
C GLY A 43 26.82 -12.98 -11.37
N ALA A 44 27.60 -13.02 -12.45
CA ALA A 44 28.78 -13.88 -12.55
C ALA A 44 29.87 -13.44 -11.57
N THR A 45 30.12 -12.13 -11.50
CA THR A 45 31.04 -11.56 -10.50
C THR A 45 30.53 -11.78 -9.08
N LEU A 46 29.23 -11.65 -8.82
CA LEU A 46 28.65 -11.97 -7.50
C LEU A 46 28.85 -13.44 -7.10
N ASP A 47 28.59 -14.38 -8.02
CA ASP A 47 28.78 -15.81 -7.79
C ASP A 47 30.25 -16.14 -7.50
N GLN A 48 31.18 -15.54 -8.26
CA GLN A 48 32.62 -15.69 -8.03
C GLN A 48 33.06 -15.15 -6.67
N LEU A 49 32.59 -13.95 -6.28
CA LEU A 49 32.96 -13.32 -5.02
C LEU A 49 32.38 -14.05 -3.80
N ALA A 50 31.18 -14.63 -3.93
CA ALA A 50 30.52 -15.43 -2.89
C ALA A 50 31.21 -16.78 -2.66
N ALA A 51 31.80 -17.39 -3.70
CA ALA A 51 32.52 -18.67 -3.56
C ALA A 51 33.75 -18.58 -2.63
N SER A 52 34.30 -17.38 -2.43
CA SER A 52 35.44 -17.15 -1.54
C SER A 52 35.02 -16.98 -0.08
N GLN A 53 35.51 -17.86 0.80
CA GLN A 53 35.33 -17.71 2.24
C GLN A 53 36.24 -16.61 2.79
N SER A 54 35.73 -15.81 3.73
CA SER A 54 36.48 -14.71 4.33
C SER A 54 36.07 -14.51 5.79
N PRO A 55 37.00 -14.26 6.72
CA PRO A 55 36.68 -13.94 8.11
C PRO A 55 36.11 -12.52 8.28
N HIS A 56 35.94 -11.76 7.19
CA HIS A 56 35.43 -10.40 7.23
C HIS A 56 34.03 -10.33 7.83
N VAL A 57 33.77 -9.39 8.74
CA VAL A 57 32.48 -9.26 9.45
C VAL A 57 31.29 -9.03 8.50
N LEU A 58 31.55 -8.42 7.35
CA LEU A 58 30.54 -8.18 6.29
C LEU A 58 30.49 -9.29 5.23
N ALA A 59 31.25 -10.38 5.36
CA ALA A 59 31.28 -11.44 4.35
C ALA A 59 29.87 -11.99 4.02
N ARG A 60 29.01 -12.12 5.04
CA ARG A 60 27.61 -12.55 4.91
C ARG A 60 26.75 -11.67 3.99
N TYR A 61 27.13 -10.41 3.78
CA TYR A 61 26.39 -9.52 2.86
C TYR A 61 26.56 -9.93 1.41
N ILE A 62 27.71 -10.53 1.05
CA ILE A 62 27.94 -10.99 -0.32
C ILE A 62 27.02 -12.16 -0.64
N ASP A 63 26.90 -13.14 0.27
CA ASP A 63 25.96 -14.25 0.13
C ASP A 63 24.52 -13.73 0.06
N TYR A 64 24.15 -12.78 0.92
CA TYR A 64 22.84 -12.14 0.92
C TYR A 64 22.53 -11.42 -0.41
N TRP A 65 23.47 -10.66 -0.97
CA TRP A 65 23.30 -9.96 -2.25
C TRP A 65 23.23 -10.93 -3.43
N ARG A 66 24.04 -11.99 -3.44
CA ARG A 66 23.94 -13.06 -4.43
C ARG A 66 22.55 -13.69 -4.40
N LEU A 67 22.05 -14.07 -3.22
CA LEU A 67 20.73 -14.71 -3.10
C LEU A 67 19.60 -13.75 -3.51
N HIS A 68 19.69 -12.46 -3.17
CA HIS A 68 18.74 -11.45 -3.68
C HIS A 68 18.78 -11.30 -5.19
N HIS A 69 19.97 -11.35 -5.79
CA HIS A 69 20.12 -11.36 -7.24
C HIS A 69 19.48 -12.60 -7.86
N VAL A 70 19.69 -13.78 -7.27
CA VAL A 70 19.05 -15.05 -7.69
C VAL A 70 17.52 -14.95 -7.63
N LEU A 71 16.94 -14.38 -6.56
CA LEU A 71 15.49 -14.17 -6.42
C LEU A 71 14.88 -13.23 -7.47
N ALA A 72 15.69 -12.35 -8.06
CA ALA A 72 15.27 -11.38 -9.08
C ALA A 72 15.32 -11.94 -10.51
N ARG A 73 16.00 -13.07 -10.73
CA ARG A 73 16.10 -13.73 -12.04
C ARG A 73 14.76 -14.37 -12.42
N ALA A 74 14.57 -14.72 -13.70
CA ALA A 74 13.33 -15.33 -14.15
C ALA A 74 13.21 -16.80 -13.70
N GLU A 75 14.34 -17.49 -13.63
CA GLU A 75 14.46 -18.89 -13.24
C GLU A 75 14.03 -19.13 -11.79
N ALA A 76 13.46 -20.31 -11.54
CA ALA A 76 13.13 -20.73 -10.19
C ALA A 76 14.44 -20.86 -9.38
N PRO A 77 14.54 -20.17 -8.22
CA PRO A 77 15.73 -20.26 -7.40
C PRO A 77 15.75 -21.59 -6.63
N ASP A 78 16.95 -22.01 -6.23
CA ASP A 78 17.10 -23.14 -5.31
C ASP A 78 16.67 -22.72 -3.90
N GLY A 79 15.50 -23.19 -3.47
CA GLY A 79 14.97 -22.93 -2.13
C GLY A 79 15.88 -23.42 -1.01
N GLY A 80 16.65 -24.49 -1.25
CA GLY A 80 17.56 -25.06 -0.26
C GLY A 80 18.71 -24.11 0.12
N GLU A 81 19.27 -23.38 -0.86
CA GLU A 81 20.31 -22.37 -0.59
C GLU A 81 19.77 -21.21 0.27
N ILE A 82 18.54 -20.78 0.00
CA ILE A 82 17.88 -19.69 0.73
C ILE A 82 17.58 -20.12 2.16
N GLU A 83 16.97 -21.29 2.33
CA GLU A 83 16.68 -21.86 3.65
C GLU A 83 17.96 -22.07 4.46
N ALA A 84 19.04 -22.54 3.84
CA ALA A 84 20.33 -22.71 4.49
C ALA A 84 20.92 -21.37 4.99
N PHE A 85 20.84 -20.30 4.18
CA PHE A 85 21.29 -18.97 4.62
C PHE A 85 20.48 -18.48 5.82
N VAL A 86 19.16 -18.62 5.76
CA VAL A 86 18.25 -18.17 6.80
C VAL A 86 18.45 -18.96 8.09
N ALA A 87 18.65 -20.28 8.00
CA ALA A 87 18.96 -21.15 9.14
C ALA A 87 20.34 -20.86 9.74
N ARG A 88 21.30 -20.42 8.94
CA ARG A 88 22.66 -20.05 9.40
C ARG A 88 22.69 -18.72 10.17
N TYR A 89 21.78 -17.79 9.87
CA TYR A 89 21.74 -16.46 10.47
C TYR A 89 20.38 -16.12 11.12
N PRO A 90 19.86 -16.96 12.04
CA PRO A 90 18.53 -16.78 12.61
C PRO A 90 18.44 -15.49 13.43
N GLY A 91 17.28 -14.82 13.39
CA GLY A 91 17.04 -13.57 14.12
C GLY A 91 17.80 -12.34 13.61
N THR A 92 18.51 -12.47 12.48
CA THR A 92 19.18 -11.31 11.86
C THR A 92 18.26 -10.62 10.86
N VAL A 93 18.41 -9.30 10.73
CA VAL A 93 17.69 -8.49 9.72
C VAL A 93 17.95 -9.00 8.29
N LEU A 94 19.12 -9.57 8.02
CA LEU A 94 19.44 -10.16 6.71
C LEU A 94 18.59 -11.39 6.42
N ALA A 95 18.48 -12.30 7.39
CA ALA A 95 17.67 -13.50 7.25
C ALA A 95 16.17 -13.17 7.12
N GLU A 96 15.68 -12.20 7.90
CA GLU A 96 14.27 -11.75 7.79
C GLU A 96 13.97 -11.13 6.43
N ARG A 97 14.81 -10.20 5.96
CA ARG A 97 14.63 -9.55 4.66
C ARG A 97 14.74 -10.54 3.50
N LEU A 98 15.67 -11.49 3.59
CA LEU A 98 15.80 -12.53 2.57
C LEU A 98 14.56 -13.43 2.54
N ARG A 99 14.05 -13.85 3.71
CA ARG A 99 12.82 -14.64 3.81
C ARG A 99 11.61 -13.87 3.26
N ALA A 100 11.45 -12.59 3.59
CA ALA A 100 10.39 -11.75 3.03
C ALA A 100 10.48 -11.67 1.49
N ALA A 101 11.68 -11.48 0.94
CA ALA A 101 11.89 -11.48 -0.51
C ALA A 101 11.63 -12.86 -1.15
N TRP A 102 11.97 -13.94 -0.45
CA TRP A 102 11.69 -15.31 -0.88
C TRP A 102 10.18 -15.59 -0.94
N LEU A 103 9.44 -15.23 0.10
CA LEU A 103 7.98 -15.32 0.12
C LEU A 103 7.34 -14.49 -1.00
N ALA A 104 7.82 -13.26 -1.22
CA ALA A 104 7.34 -12.43 -2.32
C ALA A 104 7.63 -13.07 -3.69
N ARG A 105 8.77 -13.75 -3.85
CA ARG A 105 9.09 -14.51 -5.07
C ARG A 105 8.16 -15.70 -5.26
N LEU A 106 7.96 -16.51 -4.22
CA LEU A 106 7.07 -17.67 -4.23
C LEU A 106 5.63 -17.27 -4.58
N ALA A 107 5.16 -16.14 -4.05
CA ALA A 107 3.85 -15.59 -4.38
C ALA A 107 3.74 -15.14 -5.85
N ARG A 108 4.80 -14.52 -6.41
CA ARG A 108 4.83 -14.16 -7.85
C ARG A 108 4.80 -15.38 -8.76
N ASP A 109 5.44 -16.47 -8.33
CA ASP A 109 5.46 -17.74 -9.06
C ASP A 109 4.22 -18.60 -8.79
N GLU A 110 3.27 -18.12 -7.98
CA GLU A 110 2.09 -18.84 -7.51
C GLU A 110 2.42 -20.20 -6.85
N ASN A 111 3.64 -20.36 -6.33
CA ASN A 111 4.06 -21.55 -5.60
C ASN A 111 3.55 -21.48 -4.15
N TRP A 112 2.24 -21.71 -3.98
CA TRP A 112 1.56 -21.58 -2.70
C TRP A 112 2.01 -22.63 -1.68
N ILE A 113 2.33 -23.85 -2.10
CA ILE A 113 2.83 -24.91 -1.20
C ILE A 113 4.18 -24.48 -0.62
N GLY A 114 5.09 -24.02 -1.48
CA GLY A 114 6.39 -23.49 -1.04
C GLY A 114 6.24 -22.26 -0.14
N PHE A 115 5.31 -21.36 -0.46
CA PHE A 115 5.02 -20.18 0.36
C PHE A 115 4.61 -20.57 1.79
N ILE A 116 3.69 -21.54 1.94
CA ILE A 116 3.25 -22.01 3.26
C ILE A 116 4.39 -22.66 4.02
N GLY A 117 5.23 -23.46 3.36
CA GLY A 117 6.41 -24.05 3.98
C GLY A 117 7.43 -23.02 4.47
N ALA A 118 7.63 -21.94 3.71
CA ALA A 118 8.60 -20.88 4.01
C ALA A 118 8.08 -19.78 4.96
N TRP A 119 6.79 -19.82 5.34
CA TRP A 119 6.14 -18.76 6.11
C TRP A 119 6.74 -18.55 7.51
N GLY A 120 7.18 -19.63 8.17
CA GLY A 120 7.65 -19.58 9.55
C GLY A 120 8.95 -18.78 9.74
N GLY A 121 9.08 -18.11 10.90
CA GLY A 121 10.32 -17.47 11.34
C GLY A 121 10.51 -16.00 10.97
N LEU A 122 9.45 -15.30 10.54
CA LEU A 122 9.40 -13.83 10.52
C LEU A 122 8.96 -13.33 11.90
N ALA A 123 9.71 -12.39 12.52
CA ALA A 123 9.28 -11.80 13.79
C ALA A 123 8.07 -10.86 13.60
N ASP A 124 8.09 -10.04 12.56
CA ASP A 124 7.00 -9.11 12.22
C ASP A 124 6.75 -9.08 10.71
N PRO A 125 5.87 -9.97 10.18
CA PRO A 125 5.52 -9.93 8.76
C PRO A 125 4.70 -8.67 8.47
N ASP A 126 5.03 -7.99 7.37
CA ASP A 126 4.22 -6.87 6.90
C ASP A 126 2.82 -7.32 6.46
N ASP A 127 1.89 -6.37 6.37
CA ASP A 127 0.51 -6.65 6.00
C ASP A 127 0.36 -7.30 4.63
N GLY A 128 1.26 -7.02 3.69
CA GLY A 128 1.21 -7.60 2.36
C GLY A 128 1.57 -9.07 2.37
N LEU A 129 2.61 -9.45 3.11
CA LEU A 129 2.98 -10.84 3.34
C LEU A 129 1.86 -11.59 4.08
N ARG A 130 1.22 -10.98 5.08
CA ARG A 130 0.04 -11.58 5.75
C ARG A 130 -1.10 -11.85 4.78
N CYS A 131 -1.38 -10.92 3.88
CA CYS A 131 -2.42 -11.09 2.87
C CYS A 131 -2.07 -12.16 1.82
N LEU A 132 -0.81 -12.23 1.40
CA LEU A 132 -0.32 -13.32 0.55
C LEU A 132 -0.39 -14.67 1.25
N HIS A 133 -0.18 -14.71 2.58
CA HIS A 133 -0.33 -15.95 3.36
C HIS A 133 -1.77 -16.46 3.36
N TRP A 134 -2.77 -15.60 3.59
CA TRP A 134 -4.16 -16.02 3.46
C TRP A 134 -4.50 -16.43 2.03
N GLN A 135 -4.00 -15.71 1.02
CA GLN A 135 -4.18 -16.09 -0.38
C GLN A 135 -3.58 -17.48 -0.67
N ALA A 136 -2.38 -17.77 -0.17
CA ALA A 136 -1.73 -19.06 -0.32
C ALA A 136 -2.54 -20.20 0.33
N ARG A 137 -3.04 -19.97 1.55
CA ARG A 137 -3.90 -20.93 2.27
C ARG A 137 -5.18 -21.24 1.49
N LEU A 138 -5.84 -20.20 0.99
CA LEU A 138 -7.06 -20.35 0.20
C LEU A 138 -6.80 -21.09 -1.12
N ALA A 139 -5.66 -20.83 -1.76
CA ALA A 139 -5.27 -21.50 -3.01
C ALA A 139 -5.02 -23.01 -2.83
N ILE A 140 -4.51 -23.44 -1.66
CA ILE A 140 -4.34 -24.87 -1.33
C ILE A 140 -5.60 -25.51 -0.70
N GLY A 141 -6.72 -24.79 -0.65
CA GLY A 141 -8.01 -25.31 -0.20
C GLY A 141 -8.34 -25.13 1.28
N ASP A 142 -7.49 -24.45 2.07
CA ASP A 142 -7.79 -24.12 3.46
C ASP A 142 -8.80 -22.97 3.55
N ARG A 143 -10.08 -23.33 3.68
CA ARG A 143 -11.19 -22.37 3.78
C ARG A 143 -11.27 -21.67 5.13
N ALA A 144 -10.62 -22.19 6.19
CA ALA A 144 -10.63 -21.53 7.51
C ALA A 144 -9.97 -20.14 7.46
N ALA A 145 -9.07 -19.92 6.51
CA ALA A 145 -8.49 -18.61 6.24
C ALA A 145 -9.54 -17.53 5.93
N LEU A 146 -10.71 -17.87 5.36
CA LEU A 146 -11.77 -16.88 5.11
C LEU A 146 -12.32 -16.30 6.42
N ASP A 147 -12.53 -17.15 7.42
CA ASP A 147 -13.10 -16.72 8.70
C ASP A 147 -12.07 -15.88 9.49
N GLU A 148 -10.77 -16.21 9.37
CA GLU A 148 -9.69 -15.37 9.91
C GLU A 148 -9.62 -14.00 9.25
N VAL A 149 -9.72 -13.93 7.92
CA VAL A 149 -9.73 -12.65 7.18
C VAL A 149 -10.97 -11.84 7.54
N ALA A 150 -12.13 -12.48 7.70
CA ALA A 150 -13.36 -11.83 8.14
C ALA A 150 -13.20 -11.18 9.53
N ALA A 151 -12.58 -11.89 10.47
CA ALA A 151 -12.32 -11.36 11.81
C ALA A 151 -11.39 -10.13 11.80
N GLN A 152 -10.51 -10.03 10.79
CA GLN A 152 -9.58 -8.91 10.61
C GLN A 152 -10.15 -7.78 9.73
N TRP A 153 -11.44 -7.84 9.37
CA TRP A 153 -12.04 -6.92 8.41
C TRP A 153 -11.76 -5.45 8.73
N GLN A 154 -11.93 -5.02 9.98
CA GLN A 154 -11.71 -3.61 10.35
C GLN A 154 -10.30 -3.13 10.00
N ALA A 155 -9.27 -3.92 10.33
CA ALA A 155 -7.88 -3.62 10.00
C ALA A 155 -7.59 -3.70 8.50
N LEU A 156 -8.25 -4.62 7.77
CA LEU A 156 -8.05 -4.82 6.33
C LEU A 156 -8.82 -3.84 5.46
N SER A 157 -9.92 -3.28 5.98
CA SER A 157 -10.86 -2.49 5.20
C SER A 157 -10.28 -1.16 4.68
N THR A 158 -9.16 -0.71 5.26
CA THR A 158 -8.39 0.47 4.84
C THR A 158 -7.16 0.12 4.01
N ARG A 159 -6.83 -1.18 3.88
CA ARG A 159 -5.66 -1.67 3.14
C ARG A 159 -6.01 -1.92 1.69
N GLU A 160 -5.07 -1.60 0.80
CA GLU A 160 -5.33 -1.59 -0.64
C GLU A 160 -4.61 -2.68 -1.41
N ALA A 161 -3.37 -2.48 -1.83
CA ALA A 161 -2.83 -3.29 -2.92
C ALA A 161 -2.68 -4.76 -2.55
N ALA A 162 -1.98 -5.03 -1.44
CA ALA A 162 -1.56 -6.39 -1.14
C ALA A 162 -2.69 -7.32 -0.65
N CYS A 163 -3.83 -6.77 -0.25
CA CYS A 163 -4.95 -7.54 0.30
C CYS A 163 -6.17 -7.58 -0.62
N THR A 164 -6.13 -6.94 -1.80
CA THR A 164 -7.30 -6.86 -2.68
C THR A 164 -7.81 -8.24 -3.11
N THR A 165 -6.91 -9.18 -3.43
CA THR A 165 -7.29 -10.55 -3.84
C THR A 165 -8.05 -11.28 -2.74
N VAL A 166 -7.53 -11.30 -1.52
CA VAL A 166 -8.16 -12.02 -0.40
C VAL A 166 -9.47 -11.35 0.03
N ILE A 167 -9.56 -10.02 -0.04
CA ILE A 167 -10.82 -9.30 0.22
C ILE A 167 -11.86 -9.64 -0.86
N GLY A 168 -11.46 -9.71 -2.13
CA GLY A 168 -12.36 -10.12 -3.21
C GLY A 168 -12.87 -11.56 -3.02
N GLN A 169 -12.01 -12.48 -2.59
CA GLN A 169 -12.41 -13.85 -2.22
C GLN A 169 -13.36 -13.87 -1.02
N LEU A 170 -13.14 -13.00 -0.03
CA LEU A 170 -14.02 -12.85 1.12
C LEU A 170 -15.42 -12.34 0.71
N ALA A 171 -15.47 -11.34 -0.16
CA ALA A 171 -16.72 -10.82 -0.71
C ALA A 171 -17.45 -11.87 -1.56
N ALA A 172 -16.74 -12.58 -2.44
CA ALA A 172 -17.29 -13.66 -3.26
C ALA A 172 -17.82 -14.84 -2.41
N ALA A 173 -17.26 -15.04 -1.22
CA ALA A 173 -17.74 -16.03 -0.26
C ALA A 173 -18.94 -15.54 0.59
N GLY A 174 -19.47 -14.34 0.32
CA GLY A 174 -20.60 -13.76 1.05
C GLY A 174 -20.29 -13.42 2.51
N ARG A 175 -19.00 -13.28 2.87
CA ARG A 175 -18.57 -12.95 4.24
C ARG A 175 -18.54 -11.45 4.52
N LEU A 176 -18.74 -10.63 3.49
CA LEU A 176 -18.91 -9.18 3.60
C LEU A 176 -20.33 -8.81 3.16
N ASP A 177 -21.02 -8.05 3.99
CA ASP A 177 -22.29 -7.46 3.62
C ASP A 177 -22.09 -6.20 2.75
N SER A 178 -23.18 -5.75 2.12
CA SER A 178 -23.15 -4.54 1.28
C SER A 178 -22.72 -3.31 2.07
N GLU A 179 -23.05 -3.24 3.36
CA GLU A 179 -22.69 -2.11 4.22
C GLU A 179 -21.17 -2.00 4.39
N ALA A 180 -20.49 -3.11 4.68
CA ALA A 180 -19.04 -3.18 4.78
C ALA A 180 -18.36 -2.72 3.48
N LEU A 181 -18.88 -3.15 2.33
CA LEU A 181 -18.37 -2.75 1.02
C LEU A 181 -18.56 -1.24 0.76
N TRP A 182 -19.73 -0.69 1.07
CA TRP A 182 -19.98 0.75 0.94
C TRP A 182 -19.10 1.59 1.87
N GLN A 183 -18.89 1.15 3.10
CA GLN A 183 -17.96 1.81 4.03
C GLN A 183 -16.52 1.79 3.49
N ARG A 184 -16.08 0.68 2.90
CA ARG A 184 -14.76 0.61 2.26
C ARG A 184 -14.69 1.55 1.05
N PHE A 185 -15.71 1.56 0.20
CA PHE A 185 -15.81 2.49 -0.93
C PHE A 185 -15.69 3.95 -0.48
N ARG A 186 -16.48 4.37 0.52
CA ARG A 186 -16.43 5.73 1.09
C ARG A 186 -15.02 6.10 1.55
N ARG A 187 -14.37 5.24 2.34
CA ARG A 187 -12.99 5.45 2.82
C ARG A 187 -11.97 5.56 1.68
N GLN A 188 -12.08 4.73 0.64
CA GLN A 188 -11.19 4.81 -0.52
C GLN A 188 -11.37 6.10 -1.32
N MET A 189 -12.61 6.56 -1.47
CA MET A 189 -12.90 7.83 -2.12
C MET A 189 -12.36 9.02 -1.32
N GLU A 190 -12.51 9.00 0.01
CA GLU A 190 -11.91 9.99 0.93
C GLU A 190 -10.38 10.03 0.83
N ALA A 191 -9.75 8.85 0.73
CA ALA A 191 -8.31 8.67 0.63
C ALA A 191 -7.73 8.87 -0.80
N ARG A 192 -8.54 9.39 -1.73
CA ARG A 192 -8.17 9.66 -3.14
C ARG A 192 -7.69 8.41 -3.92
N ARG A 193 -8.33 7.27 -3.66
CA ARG A 193 -7.99 6.00 -4.29
C ARG A 193 -9.16 5.43 -5.11
N PRO A 194 -9.52 6.08 -6.24
CA PRO A 194 -10.70 5.72 -7.01
C PRO A 194 -10.62 4.35 -7.68
N ARG A 195 -9.42 3.88 -8.06
CA ARG A 195 -9.24 2.53 -8.64
C ARG A 195 -9.57 1.41 -7.64
N GLY A 196 -9.15 1.59 -6.40
CA GLY A 196 -9.50 0.68 -5.31
C GLY A 196 -11.00 0.70 -5.03
N ALA A 197 -11.60 1.89 -5.07
CA ALA A 197 -13.04 2.10 -4.90
C ALA A 197 -13.85 1.40 -5.99
N GLU A 198 -13.44 1.52 -7.26
CA GLU A 198 -14.04 0.82 -8.41
C GLU A 198 -13.98 -0.71 -8.23
N THR A 199 -12.84 -1.22 -7.76
CA THR A 199 -12.69 -2.66 -7.47
C THR A 199 -13.67 -3.11 -6.38
N THR A 200 -13.85 -2.31 -5.32
CA THR A 200 -14.83 -2.60 -4.26
C THR A 200 -16.26 -2.64 -4.78
N LEU A 201 -16.62 -1.70 -5.68
CA LEU A 201 -17.94 -1.65 -6.29
C LEU A 201 -18.24 -2.91 -7.12
N GLY A 202 -17.22 -3.49 -7.76
CA GLY A 202 -17.33 -4.75 -8.49
C GLY A 202 -17.62 -5.97 -7.61
N TRP A 203 -17.55 -5.84 -6.28
CA TRP A 203 -17.88 -6.90 -5.33
C TRP A 203 -19.27 -6.77 -4.70
N LEU A 204 -20.00 -5.71 -5.05
CA LEU A 204 -21.39 -5.55 -4.62
C LEU A 204 -22.29 -6.61 -5.28
N PRO A 205 -23.48 -6.87 -4.71
CA PRO A 205 -24.53 -7.62 -5.42
C PRO A 205 -24.80 -7.01 -6.80
N ALA A 206 -25.12 -7.86 -7.78
CA ALA A 206 -25.19 -7.47 -9.19
C ALA A 206 -26.08 -6.24 -9.45
N GLU A 207 -27.17 -6.11 -8.69
CA GLU A 207 -28.14 -5.02 -8.80
C GLU A 207 -27.61 -3.68 -8.25
N ALA A 208 -26.58 -3.72 -7.41
CA ALA A 208 -25.97 -2.57 -6.77
C ALA A 208 -24.68 -2.10 -7.47
N ILE A 209 -24.14 -2.88 -8.41
CA ILE A 209 -22.95 -2.50 -9.19
C ILE A 209 -23.31 -1.30 -10.09
N PRO A 210 -22.64 -0.13 -9.94
CA PRO A 210 -22.91 1.02 -10.79
C PRO A 210 -22.40 0.83 -12.21
N GLU A 211 -23.04 1.50 -13.16
CA GLU A 211 -22.50 1.62 -14.51
C GLU A 211 -21.13 2.34 -14.49
N PRO A 212 -20.10 1.82 -15.19
CA PRO A 212 -18.76 2.42 -15.21
C PRO A 212 -18.74 3.90 -15.65
N ALA A 213 -19.69 4.29 -16.49
CA ALA A 213 -19.84 5.66 -16.97
C ALA A 213 -20.18 6.64 -15.83
N LEU A 214 -20.96 6.22 -14.82
CA LEU A 214 -21.33 7.06 -13.68
C LEU A 214 -20.11 7.38 -12.83
N LEU A 215 -19.27 6.38 -12.54
CA LEU A 215 -18.04 6.59 -11.79
C LEU A 215 -17.06 7.47 -12.57
N THR A 216 -16.93 7.23 -13.88
CA THR A 216 -16.08 8.06 -14.75
C THR A 216 -16.54 9.53 -14.77
N ALA A 217 -17.85 9.77 -14.90
CA ALA A 217 -18.41 11.13 -14.89
C ALA A 217 -18.15 11.83 -13.54
N LEU A 218 -18.40 11.15 -12.43
CA LEU A 218 -18.11 11.63 -11.08
C LEU A 218 -16.64 12.01 -10.90
N LEU A 219 -15.72 11.15 -11.32
CA LEU A 219 -14.28 11.37 -11.16
C LEU A 219 -13.75 12.50 -12.04
N LYS A 220 -14.37 12.72 -13.20
CA LYS A 220 -13.99 13.77 -14.14
C LYS A 220 -14.43 15.15 -13.69
N ASP A 221 -15.69 15.27 -13.26
CA ASP A 221 -16.29 16.56 -12.87
C ASP A 221 -17.37 16.32 -11.80
N PRO A 222 -16.99 16.28 -10.50
CA PRO A 222 -17.91 15.96 -9.42
C PRO A 222 -18.97 17.05 -9.21
N GLU A 223 -18.68 18.31 -9.54
CA GLU A 223 -19.65 19.40 -9.44
C GLU A 223 -20.76 19.23 -10.48
N ARG A 224 -20.37 19.04 -11.74
CA ARG A 224 -21.31 18.79 -12.83
C ARG A 224 -22.09 17.50 -12.62
N TYR A 225 -21.46 16.47 -12.04
CA TYR A 225 -22.16 15.23 -11.69
C TYR A 225 -23.31 15.49 -10.71
N LEU A 226 -23.05 16.25 -9.64
CA LEU A 226 -24.08 16.61 -8.65
C LEU A 226 -25.20 17.48 -9.23
N GLU A 227 -24.87 18.36 -10.18
CA GLU A 227 -25.86 19.22 -10.85
C GLU A 227 -26.76 18.45 -11.82
N ASN A 228 -26.28 17.32 -12.35
CA ASN A 228 -27.00 16.48 -13.31
C ASN A 228 -27.54 15.20 -12.69
N LEU A 229 -27.73 15.16 -11.36
CA LEU A 229 -28.40 14.03 -10.71
C LEU A 229 -29.79 13.85 -11.32
N THR A 230 -30.09 12.62 -11.75
CA THR A 230 -31.36 12.31 -12.39
C THR A 230 -32.51 12.41 -11.38
N PRO A 231 -33.70 12.88 -11.77
CA PRO A 231 -34.87 12.82 -10.91
C PRO A 231 -35.14 11.39 -10.44
N GLY A 232 -35.26 11.18 -9.13
CA GLY A 232 -35.43 9.85 -8.56
C GLY A 232 -34.14 9.12 -8.18
N PHE A 233 -32.96 9.78 -8.24
CA PHE A 233 -31.68 9.20 -7.82
C PHE A 233 -31.71 8.69 -6.37
N GLU A 234 -32.55 9.26 -5.53
CA GLU A 234 -32.70 8.91 -4.13
C GLU A 234 -33.26 7.51 -3.90
N ARG A 235 -33.88 6.91 -4.93
CA ARG A 235 -34.45 5.55 -4.85
C ARG A 235 -33.38 4.47 -4.89
N SER A 236 -32.21 4.74 -5.47
CA SER A 236 -31.11 3.78 -5.54
C SER A 236 -30.01 4.15 -4.55
N ARG A 237 -29.63 3.19 -3.69
CA ARG A 237 -28.51 3.37 -2.76
C ARG A 237 -27.23 3.69 -3.53
N THR A 238 -26.96 2.98 -4.62
CA THR A 238 -25.78 3.17 -5.45
C THR A 238 -25.63 4.62 -5.92
N THR A 239 -26.70 5.24 -6.44
CA THR A 239 -26.65 6.64 -6.88
C THR A 239 -26.50 7.62 -5.73
N ARG A 240 -27.09 7.36 -4.56
CA ARG A 240 -26.87 8.18 -3.36
C ARG A 240 -25.41 8.09 -2.89
N GLU A 241 -24.82 6.91 -2.84
CA GLU A 241 -23.43 6.69 -2.45
C GLU A 241 -22.44 7.37 -3.42
N LEU A 242 -22.71 7.32 -4.72
CA LEU A 242 -21.94 8.08 -5.71
C LEU A 242 -22.11 9.59 -5.52
N ALA A 243 -23.32 10.09 -5.24
CA ALA A 243 -23.53 11.50 -4.92
C ALA A 243 -22.74 11.93 -3.66
N LEU A 244 -22.69 11.11 -2.61
CA LEU A 244 -21.87 11.36 -1.42
C LEU A 244 -20.37 11.38 -1.75
N ALA A 245 -19.91 10.45 -2.59
CA ALA A 245 -18.52 10.43 -3.03
C ALA A 245 -18.16 11.67 -3.86
N ALA A 246 -19.05 12.11 -4.76
CA ALA A 246 -18.91 13.36 -5.51
C ALA A 246 -18.88 14.57 -4.57
N LEU A 247 -19.79 14.64 -3.60
CA LEU A 247 -19.82 15.68 -2.58
C LEU A 247 -18.51 15.75 -1.80
N GLY A 248 -17.96 14.60 -1.40
CA GLY A 248 -16.66 14.52 -0.75
C GLY A 248 -15.51 15.00 -1.63
N GLN A 249 -15.62 14.88 -2.96
CA GLN A 249 -14.64 15.46 -3.89
C GLN A 249 -14.75 16.98 -3.97
N VAL A 250 -15.97 17.52 -4.11
CA VAL A 250 -16.20 18.98 -4.12
C VAL A 250 -15.77 19.59 -2.79
N ALA A 251 -16.09 18.94 -1.67
CA ALA A 251 -15.74 19.43 -0.34
C ALA A 251 -14.22 19.52 -0.13
N ARG A 252 -13.41 18.74 -0.86
CA ARG A 252 -11.95 18.85 -0.80
C ARG A 252 -11.40 20.13 -1.39
N SER A 253 -12.07 20.71 -2.39
CA SER A 253 -11.64 21.95 -3.05
C SER A 253 -12.36 23.17 -2.51
N ASP A 254 -13.66 23.03 -2.23
CA ASP A 254 -14.48 24.09 -1.66
C ASP A 254 -15.60 23.49 -0.78
N PRO A 255 -15.37 23.39 0.54
CA PRO A 255 -16.39 22.91 1.47
C PRO A 255 -17.66 23.76 1.50
N ARG A 256 -17.58 25.07 1.21
CA ARG A 256 -18.76 25.95 1.18
C ARG A 256 -19.62 25.65 -0.04
N ALA A 257 -19.00 25.55 -1.22
CA ALA A 257 -19.69 25.18 -2.44
C ALA A 257 -20.30 23.77 -2.35
N ALA A 258 -19.58 22.84 -1.71
CA ALA A 258 -20.12 21.51 -1.40
C ALA A 258 -21.36 21.58 -0.51
N TYR A 259 -21.31 22.36 0.58
CA TYR A 259 -22.46 22.55 1.46
C TYR A 259 -23.67 23.15 0.73
N MET A 260 -23.47 24.19 -0.08
CA MET A 260 -24.54 24.82 -0.86
C MET A 260 -25.22 23.85 -1.84
N ARG A 261 -24.46 22.91 -2.40
CA ARG A 261 -25.01 21.83 -3.23
C ARG A 261 -25.75 20.80 -2.38
N PHE A 262 -25.14 20.36 -1.29
CA PHE A 262 -25.70 19.36 -0.39
C PHE A 262 -27.06 19.76 0.17
N VAL A 263 -27.23 21.00 0.65
CA VAL A 263 -28.51 21.41 1.26
C VAL A 263 -29.70 21.26 0.31
N ARG A 264 -29.50 21.43 -1.00
CA ARG A 264 -30.55 21.27 -2.03
C ARG A 264 -31.00 19.83 -2.22
N ILE A 265 -30.14 18.87 -1.88
CA ILE A 265 -30.40 17.43 -2.05
C ILE A 265 -30.46 16.67 -0.72
N SER A 266 -30.21 17.33 0.41
CA SER A 266 -30.00 16.69 1.71
C SER A 266 -31.21 15.89 2.22
N GLU A 267 -32.43 16.31 1.86
CA GLU A 267 -33.67 15.63 2.24
C GLU A 267 -33.86 14.28 1.54
N HIS A 268 -33.19 14.09 0.41
CA HIS A 268 -33.20 12.84 -0.36
C HIS A 268 -32.29 11.76 0.23
N PHE A 269 -31.49 12.09 1.24
CA PHE A 269 -30.63 11.12 1.92
C PHE A 269 -31.28 10.60 3.20
N PRO A 270 -31.23 9.28 3.45
CA PRO A 270 -31.48 8.69 4.76
C PRO A 270 -30.67 9.38 5.88
N PRO A 271 -31.12 9.32 7.15
CA PRO A 271 -30.47 10.02 8.26
C PRO A 271 -28.97 9.73 8.42
N ASP A 272 -28.57 8.47 8.27
CA ASP A 272 -27.19 7.98 8.36
C ASP A 272 -26.30 8.51 7.22
N GLU A 273 -26.80 8.45 5.98
CA GLU A 273 -26.11 8.99 4.80
C GLU A 273 -25.97 10.52 4.88
N ARG A 274 -26.99 11.21 5.38
CA ARG A 274 -26.99 12.65 5.61
C ARG A 274 -26.00 13.04 6.70
N ALA A 275 -25.94 12.28 7.78
CA ALA A 275 -24.97 12.48 8.84
C ALA A 275 -23.53 12.30 8.33
N PHE A 276 -23.28 11.28 7.51
CA PHE A 276 -21.99 11.08 6.86
C PHE A 276 -21.60 12.27 5.95
N ALA A 277 -22.53 12.82 5.16
CA ALA A 277 -22.27 14.04 4.38
C ALA A 277 -21.86 15.23 5.27
N TYR A 278 -22.50 15.40 6.42
CA TYR A 278 -22.12 16.42 7.39
C TYR A 278 -20.74 16.17 8.02
N VAL A 279 -20.34 14.92 8.25
CA VAL A 279 -18.96 14.58 8.64
C VAL A 279 -17.97 15.00 7.56
N LEU A 280 -18.23 14.68 6.29
CA LEU A 280 -17.36 15.07 5.18
C LEU A 280 -17.18 16.58 5.10
N LEU A 281 -18.28 17.34 5.20
CA LEU A 281 -18.27 18.80 5.20
C LEU A 281 -17.55 19.35 6.43
N GLY A 282 -17.86 18.84 7.62
CA GLY A 282 -17.20 19.22 8.87
C GLY A 282 -15.70 19.01 8.81
N TRP A 283 -15.27 17.85 8.30
CA TRP A 283 -13.87 17.49 8.16
C TRP A 283 -13.11 18.39 7.20
N ARG A 284 -13.63 18.59 5.99
CA ARG A 284 -12.97 19.48 5.02
C ARG A 284 -13.07 20.95 5.41
N GLY A 285 -14.20 21.36 5.99
CA GLY A 285 -14.35 22.68 6.58
C GLY A 285 -13.37 22.93 7.72
N ALA A 286 -13.08 21.94 8.55
CA ALA A 286 -12.10 22.06 9.63
C ALA A 286 -10.67 22.23 9.09
N GLN A 287 -10.32 21.49 8.02
CA GLN A 287 -9.05 21.63 7.32
C GLN A 287 -8.88 23.03 6.70
N ASP A 288 -9.96 23.60 6.17
CA ASP A 288 -10.01 24.96 5.63
C ASP A 288 -10.28 26.04 6.69
N HIS A 289 -10.30 25.66 7.97
CA HIS A 289 -10.51 26.56 9.10
C HIS A 289 -11.84 27.34 9.06
N LEU A 290 -12.87 26.77 8.44
CA LEU A 290 -14.18 27.38 8.33
C LEU A 290 -14.89 27.41 9.69
N PRO A 291 -15.55 28.53 10.06
CA PRO A 291 -16.35 28.59 11.28
C PRO A 291 -17.56 27.63 11.27
N GLN A 292 -18.02 27.23 10.07
CA GLN A 292 -19.11 26.27 9.90
C GLN A 292 -18.72 24.82 10.19
N ALA A 293 -17.43 24.51 10.30
CA ALA A 293 -16.95 23.13 10.47
C ALA A 293 -17.56 22.45 11.70
N LEU A 294 -17.50 23.11 12.86
CA LEU A 294 -18.05 22.55 14.10
C LEU A 294 -19.59 22.44 14.05
N PRO A 295 -20.36 23.43 13.57
CA PRO A 295 -21.79 23.26 13.28
C PRO A 295 -22.10 22.05 12.37
N TRP A 296 -21.33 21.83 11.30
CA TRP A 296 -21.51 20.66 10.44
C TRP A 296 -21.26 19.35 11.18
N TYR A 297 -20.18 19.26 11.96
CA TYR A 297 -19.97 18.09 12.84
C TYR A 297 -21.10 17.87 13.85
N ARG A 298 -21.68 18.94 14.43
CA ARG A 298 -22.84 18.81 15.32
C ARG A 298 -24.07 18.30 14.57
N ALA A 299 -24.29 18.73 13.33
CA ALA A 299 -25.39 18.26 12.50
C ALA A 299 -25.25 16.79 12.10
N ALA A 300 -24.02 16.27 12.02
CA ALA A 300 -23.78 14.84 11.81
C ALA A 300 -24.22 13.98 13.01
N GLY A 301 -24.17 14.51 14.23
CA GLY A 301 -24.43 13.74 15.45
C GLY A 301 -23.38 12.66 15.70
N ASP A 302 -23.79 11.58 16.36
CA ASP A 302 -22.91 10.48 16.76
C ASP A 302 -22.89 9.39 15.69
N VAL A 303 -22.02 9.57 14.69
CA VAL A 303 -21.76 8.57 13.65
C VAL A 303 -20.32 8.09 13.70
N PRO A 304 -20.06 6.82 13.30
CA PRO A 304 -18.69 6.32 13.17
C PRO A 304 -17.90 7.17 12.17
N MET A 305 -16.72 7.62 12.60
CA MET A 305 -15.80 8.43 11.80
C MET A 305 -14.44 7.76 11.73
N THR A 306 -13.61 8.18 10.77
CA THR A 306 -12.20 7.80 10.76
C THR A 306 -11.44 8.52 11.86
N ASP A 307 -10.30 7.96 12.28
CA ASP A 307 -9.43 8.60 13.28
C ASP A 307 -9.07 10.04 12.86
N GLU A 308 -8.82 10.26 11.58
CA GLU A 308 -8.53 11.60 11.06
C GLU A 308 -9.74 12.54 11.20
N GLN A 309 -10.94 12.07 10.87
CA GLN A 309 -12.18 12.85 11.02
C GLN A 309 -12.46 13.22 12.49
N TYR A 310 -12.28 12.29 13.43
CA TYR A 310 -12.38 12.59 14.87
C TYR A 310 -11.35 13.65 15.30
N ALA A 311 -10.09 13.49 14.87
CA ALA A 311 -9.03 14.42 15.23
C ALA A 311 -9.30 15.84 14.71
N TRP A 312 -9.85 15.97 13.50
CA TRP A 312 -10.24 17.26 12.94
C TRP A 312 -11.49 17.87 13.59
N GLN A 313 -12.43 17.06 14.08
CA GLN A 313 -13.54 17.54 14.90
C GLN A 313 -13.02 18.21 16.19
N VAL A 314 -12.05 17.58 16.87
CA VAL A 314 -11.40 18.18 18.05
C VAL A 314 -10.68 19.48 17.69
N ARG A 315 -9.93 19.53 16.58
CA ARG A 315 -9.26 20.76 16.11
C ARG A 315 -10.25 21.89 15.81
N ALA A 316 -11.39 21.57 15.19
CA ALA A 316 -12.45 22.55 14.95
C ALA A 316 -13.04 23.09 16.26
N ALA A 317 -13.28 22.20 17.24
CA ALA A 317 -13.75 22.58 18.57
C ALA A 317 -12.74 23.47 19.30
N LEU A 318 -11.45 23.10 19.31
CA LEU A 318 -10.37 23.89 19.91
C LEU A 318 -10.28 25.28 19.29
N ARG A 319 -10.35 25.38 17.96
CA ARG A 319 -10.30 26.66 17.24
C ARG A 319 -11.45 27.58 17.60
N SER A 320 -12.62 27.01 17.89
CA SER A 320 -13.81 27.76 18.31
C SER A 320 -13.80 28.13 19.81
N GLY A 321 -12.85 27.62 20.60
CA GLY A 321 -12.81 27.79 22.05
C GLY A 321 -13.91 27.02 22.81
N ASP A 322 -14.63 26.11 22.15
CA ASP A 322 -15.72 25.33 22.74
C ASP A 322 -15.17 24.09 23.45
N TRP A 323 -14.68 24.27 24.67
CA TRP A 323 -14.13 23.19 25.51
C TRP A 323 -15.14 22.07 25.79
N SER A 324 -16.45 22.37 25.78
CA SER A 324 -17.49 21.35 25.92
C SER A 324 -17.52 20.43 24.69
N ALA A 325 -17.39 20.99 23.49
CA ALA A 325 -17.30 20.24 22.25
C ALA A 325 -15.98 19.48 22.13
N VAL A 326 -14.86 20.04 22.61
CA VAL A 326 -13.56 19.34 22.68
C VAL A 326 -13.71 18.05 23.49
N ARG A 327 -14.24 18.16 24.72
CA ARG A 327 -14.45 16.99 25.58
C ARG A 327 -15.37 15.96 24.93
N ARG A 328 -16.49 16.38 24.33
CA ARG A 328 -17.40 15.46 23.62
C ARG A 328 -16.70 14.74 22.47
N ALA A 329 -15.97 15.47 21.63
CA ALA A 329 -15.27 14.91 20.47
C ALA A 329 -14.16 13.92 20.88
N VAL A 330 -13.38 14.23 21.94
CA VAL A 330 -12.37 13.30 22.48
C VAL A 330 -13.02 12.06 23.08
N LEU A 331 -14.13 12.20 23.79
CA LEU A 331 -14.84 11.04 24.36
C LEU A 331 -15.48 10.14 23.31
N GLY A 332 -15.81 10.69 22.13
CA GLY A 332 -16.34 9.95 20.99
C GLY A 332 -15.30 9.17 20.17
N MET A 333 -14.00 9.41 20.40
CA MET A 333 -12.93 8.67 19.72
C MET A 333 -12.90 7.19 20.12
N PRO A 334 -12.48 6.29 19.22
CA PRO A 334 -12.13 4.91 19.57
C PRO A 334 -11.10 4.87 20.71
N ALA A 335 -11.20 3.86 21.57
CA ALA A 335 -10.39 3.78 22.79
C ALA A 335 -8.88 3.88 22.53
N ALA A 336 -8.38 3.24 21.48
CA ALA A 336 -6.97 3.29 21.09
C ALA A 336 -6.54 4.71 20.69
N GLN A 337 -7.36 5.40 19.88
CA GLN A 337 -7.07 6.77 19.48
C GLN A 337 -7.11 7.71 20.69
N ARG A 338 -8.15 7.61 21.52
CA ARG A 338 -8.35 8.47 22.71
C ARG A 338 -7.20 8.36 23.72
N ALA A 339 -6.53 7.22 23.79
CA ALA A 339 -5.42 6.97 24.71
C ALA A 339 -4.06 7.51 24.20
N ALA A 340 -3.99 8.06 22.99
CA ALA A 340 -2.75 8.63 22.47
C ALA A 340 -2.39 9.93 23.18
N ASP A 341 -1.09 10.17 23.39
CA ASP A 341 -0.52 11.32 24.14
C ASP A 341 -1.07 12.70 23.71
N VAL A 342 -1.52 12.83 22.46
CA VAL A 342 -2.09 14.08 21.93
C VAL A 342 -3.44 14.43 22.57
N TRP A 343 -4.13 13.46 23.19
CA TRP A 343 -5.50 13.61 23.71
C TRP A 343 -5.63 13.40 25.22
N THR A 344 -4.57 12.96 25.89
CA THR A 344 -4.50 12.68 27.34
C THR A 344 -3.72 13.75 28.07
#